data_AF-A0AAN8D9E9-F1
#
_entry.id   AF-A0AAN8D9E9-F1
#
_cell.length_a   1.000
_cell.length_b   1.000
_cell.length_c   1.000
_cell.angle_alpha   90.00
_cell.angle_beta   90.00
_cell.angle_gamma   90.00
#
_symmetry.space_group_name_H-M   'P 1'
#
loop_
_entity.id
_entity.type
_entity.pdbx_description
1 polymer ?
#
loop_
_entity_poly.entity_id
_entity_poly.type
_entity_poly.pdbx_seq_one_letter_code
_entity_poly.pdbx_strand_id
1 'polypeptide(L)'
;MVQLHVKRGDESQFLFNTTVLAPVESVIQQITAIYNGRLKVDRICSEIPELADHGTTLPPNMQGLTEEQIVDLNLIDEWEEKCVPSGGPVLRRDEIGRRNGQAPNDKMKEVLMRTVEEAKALISKKQVQANVCVTMEMIKDALDPLRGAVMIVYPMGLPPHDPIRMEFEDREDLSGTQASLQVVTEEECQLWWAGKEMQKGKKLQDYIGKNEKTKLVVKIQKKGQGAPGREPVITEEQQKQMMMRQYRRQEELKKLDEGDDDNHMDSEWTDRQALRKQFQGLSNIKWGPR
;
A
#
# COMPACT_ATOMS: atom_id res chain seq x y z
N MET A 1 18.58 8.70 18.69
CA MET A 1 18.35 8.01 17.40
C MET A 1 17.34 8.79 16.58
N VAL A 2 17.73 9.18 15.36
CA VAL A 2 16.88 9.92 14.44
C VAL A 2 15.98 8.93 13.72
N GLN A 3 14.68 9.17 13.73
CA GLN A 3 13.70 8.35 13.03
C GLN A 3 13.28 9.05 11.74
N LEU A 4 13.56 8.42 10.60
CA LEU A 4 13.14 8.88 9.28
C LEU A 4 11.83 8.18 8.90
N HIS A 5 10.76 8.96 8.80
CA HIS A 5 9.52 8.55 8.18
C HIS A 5 9.64 8.75 6.67
N VAL A 6 9.83 7.64 5.97
CA VAL A 6 10.02 7.60 4.53
C VAL A 6 8.66 7.59 3.82
N LYS A 7 8.46 8.54 2.91
CA LYS A 7 7.26 8.68 2.08
C LYS A 7 7.60 8.70 0.60
N ARG A 8 6.62 8.39 -0.24
CA ARG A 8 6.67 8.63 -1.70
C ARG A 8 5.40 9.36 -2.11
N GLY A 9 5.54 10.58 -2.65
CA GLY A 9 4.39 11.47 -2.82
C GLY A 9 3.77 11.79 -1.46
N ASP A 10 2.51 11.37 -1.27
CA ASP A 10 1.77 11.51 -0.01
C ASP A 10 1.66 10.19 0.76
N GLU A 11 2.05 9.07 0.14
CA GLU A 11 1.95 7.75 0.75
C GLU A 11 3.09 7.49 1.73
N SER A 12 2.71 7.03 2.93
CA SER A 12 3.64 6.58 3.96
C SER A 12 4.15 5.18 3.64
N GLN A 13 5.47 5.04 3.55
CA GLN A 13 6.11 3.79 3.16
C GLN A 13 6.56 3.02 4.40
N PHE A 14 7.60 3.49 5.09
CA PHE A 14 8.17 2.84 6.27
C PHE A 14 8.89 3.83 7.20
N LEU A 15 9.22 3.38 8.40
CA LEU A 15 10.08 4.10 9.34
C LEU A 15 11.49 3.51 9.31
N PHE A 16 12.50 4.35 9.36
CA PHE A 16 13.91 3.95 9.34
C PHE A 16 14.68 4.66 10.46
N ASN A 17 15.53 3.94 11.19
CA ASN A 17 16.33 4.53 12.26
C ASN A 17 17.76 4.78 11.80
N THR A 18 18.28 5.96 12.13
CA THR A 18 19.66 6.34 11.82
C THR A 18 20.24 7.28 12.89
N THR A 19 21.51 7.64 12.72
CA THR A 19 22.23 8.57 13.59
C THR A 19 22.50 9.88 12.86
N VAL A 20 22.67 10.96 13.61
CA VAL A 20 22.94 12.30 13.05
C VAL A 20 24.29 12.36 12.31
N LEU A 21 25.23 11.51 12.72
CA LEU A 21 26.57 11.44 12.15
C LEU A 21 26.64 10.65 10.84
N ALA A 22 25.59 9.90 10.50
CA ALA A 22 25.57 9.09 9.30
C ALA A 22 25.67 9.97 8.04
N PRO A 23 26.48 9.57 7.05
CA PRO A 23 26.54 10.26 5.77
C PRO A 23 25.21 10.06 5.03
N VAL A 24 24.76 11.11 4.33
CA VAL A 24 23.51 11.06 3.56
C VAL A 24 23.55 9.94 2.52
N GLU A 25 24.72 9.67 1.94
CA GLU A 25 24.91 8.62 0.95
C GLU A 25 24.60 7.22 1.49
N SER A 26 25.11 6.85 2.67
CA SER A 26 24.80 5.53 3.25
C SER A 26 23.32 5.42 3.60
N VAL A 27 22.71 6.52 4.03
CA VAL A 27 21.28 6.58 4.34
C VAL A 27 20.44 6.41 3.08
N ILE A 28 20.85 7.03 1.95
CA ILE A 28 20.21 6.82 0.64
C ILE A 28 20.31 5.34 0.26
N GLN A 29 21.51 4.75 0.28
CA GLN A 29 21.71 3.34 -0.07
C GLN A 29 20.83 2.40 0.77
N GLN A 30 20.81 2.58 2.09
CA GLN A 30 20.01 1.76 3.01
C GLN A 30 18.51 1.93 2.77
N ILE A 31 18.03 3.16 2.60
CA ILE A 31 16.62 3.45 2.33
C ILE A 31 16.20 2.89 0.97
N THR A 32 17.03 3.04 -0.07
CA THR A 32 16.77 2.50 -1.41
C THR A 32 16.73 0.97 -1.39
N ALA A 33 17.67 0.32 -0.71
CA ALA A 33 17.69 -1.13 -0.55
C ALA A 33 16.42 -1.64 0.18
N ILE A 34 16.03 -0.98 1.28
CA ILE A 34 14.79 -1.32 2.01
C ILE A 34 13.55 -1.08 1.13
N TYR A 35 13.51 0.04 0.42
CA TYR A 35 12.38 0.38 -0.44
C TYR A 35 12.19 -0.63 -1.57
N ASN A 36 13.26 -0.94 -2.30
CA ASN A 36 13.23 -1.92 -3.39
C ASN A 36 12.99 -3.34 -2.87
N GLY A 37 13.58 -3.70 -1.71
CA GLY A 37 13.34 -4.99 -1.08
C GLY A 37 11.88 -5.20 -0.67
N ARG A 38 11.20 -4.15 -0.18
CA ARG A 38 9.75 -4.21 0.09
C ARG A 38 8.95 -4.42 -1.20
N LEU A 39 9.27 -3.66 -2.26
CA LEU A 39 8.62 -3.84 -3.57
C LEU A 39 8.81 -5.27 -4.10
N LYS A 40 10.00 -5.84 -3.91
CA LYS A 40 10.30 -7.23 -4.29
C LYS A 40 9.43 -8.24 -3.55
N VAL A 41 9.30 -8.11 -2.24
CA VAL A 41 8.40 -8.98 -1.48
C VAL A 41 6.95 -8.80 -1.90
N ASP A 42 6.50 -7.57 -2.16
CA ASP A 42 5.14 -7.31 -2.65
C ASP A 42 4.86 -8.00 -4.00
N ARG A 43 5.83 -7.97 -4.94
CA ARG A 43 5.73 -8.67 -6.25
C ARG A 43 5.64 -10.18 -6.09
N ILE A 44 6.54 -10.77 -5.29
CA ILE A 44 6.51 -12.21 -5.00
C ILE A 44 5.17 -12.59 -4.35
N CYS A 45 4.70 -11.78 -3.40
CA CYS A 45 3.42 -11.97 -2.72
C CYS A 45 2.19 -11.81 -3.62
N SER A 46 2.30 -11.16 -4.78
CA SER A 46 1.24 -11.11 -5.79
C SER A 46 1.24 -12.33 -6.73
N GLU A 47 2.40 -12.93 -6.99
CA GLU A 47 2.55 -14.05 -7.92
C GLU A 47 2.35 -15.43 -7.25
N ILE A 48 2.65 -15.57 -5.94
CA ILE A 48 2.46 -16.83 -5.20
C ILE A 48 1.01 -17.33 -5.17
N PRO A 49 -0.03 -16.48 -5.01
CA PRO A 49 -1.41 -16.94 -5.09
C PRO A 49 -1.74 -17.59 -6.44
N GLU A 50 -1.28 -17.00 -7.54
CA GLU A 50 -1.46 -17.59 -8.88
C GLU A 50 -0.71 -18.92 -9.02
N LEU A 51 0.50 -19.03 -8.43
CA LEU A 51 1.25 -20.29 -8.35
C LEU A 51 0.48 -21.36 -7.56
N ALA A 52 -0.19 -20.96 -6.49
CA ALA A 52 -0.95 -21.86 -5.65
C ALA A 52 -2.28 -22.31 -6.29
N ASP A 53 -2.83 -21.52 -7.21
CA ASP A 53 -4.10 -21.82 -7.89
C ASP A 53 -3.94 -22.52 -9.23
N HIS A 54 -2.90 -22.17 -10.00
CA HIS A 54 -2.75 -22.61 -11.38
C HIS A 54 -1.41 -23.28 -11.68
N GLY A 55 -0.50 -23.39 -10.71
CA GLY A 55 0.80 -24.04 -10.92
C GLY A 55 1.86 -23.15 -11.56
N THR A 56 2.90 -23.76 -12.08
CA THR A 56 4.07 -23.04 -12.62
C THR A 56 3.75 -22.31 -13.92
N THR A 57 4.49 -21.24 -14.19
CA THR A 57 4.36 -20.50 -15.45
C THR A 57 4.79 -21.33 -16.66
N LEU A 58 4.05 -21.18 -17.76
CA LEU A 58 4.42 -21.78 -19.03
C LEU A 58 5.63 -21.05 -19.64
N PRO A 59 6.43 -21.72 -20.47
CA PRO A 59 7.47 -21.08 -21.25
C PRO A 59 6.92 -19.89 -22.09
N PRO A 60 7.68 -18.78 -22.27
CA PRO A 60 7.20 -17.59 -22.97
C PRO A 60 6.67 -17.82 -24.40
N ASN A 61 7.17 -18.85 -25.08
CA ASN A 61 6.73 -19.28 -26.41
C ASN A 61 5.37 -19.99 -26.42
N MET A 62 4.87 -20.44 -25.26
CA MET A 62 3.60 -21.16 -25.11
C MET A 62 2.51 -20.33 -24.41
N GLN A 63 2.87 -19.20 -23.81
CA GLN A 63 1.91 -18.33 -23.11
C GLN A 63 0.90 -17.71 -24.08
N GLY A 64 -0.39 -17.82 -23.76
CA GLY A 64 -1.47 -17.21 -24.54
C GLY A 64 -1.85 -17.94 -25.83
N LEU A 65 -1.26 -19.10 -26.11
CA LEU A 65 -1.70 -20.00 -27.20
C LEU A 65 -2.83 -20.91 -26.73
N THR A 66 -3.72 -21.29 -27.64
CA THR A 66 -4.74 -22.30 -27.34
C THR A 66 -4.14 -23.72 -27.29
N GLU A 67 -4.79 -24.63 -26.59
CA GLU A 67 -4.38 -26.06 -26.55
C GLU A 67 -4.22 -26.65 -27.96
N GLU A 68 -5.07 -26.23 -28.91
CA GLU A 68 -5.01 -26.65 -30.32
C GLU A 68 -3.75 -26.12 -31.03
N GLN A 69 -3.41 -24.84 -30.82
CA GLN A 69 -2.20 -24.24 -31.41
C GLN A 69 -0.91 -24.85 -30.86
N ILE A 70 -0.90 -25.21 -29.58
CA ILE A 70 0.24 -25.88 -28.94
C ILE A 70 0.49 -27.25 -29.58
N VAL A 71 -0.58 -28.02 -29.82
CA VAL A 71 -0.50 -29.32 -30.50
C VAL A 71 -0.07 -29.16 -31.95
N ASP A 72 -0.63 -28.19 -32.69
CA ASP A 72 -0.27 -27.92 -34.08
C ASP A 72 1.20 -27.49 -34.24
N LEU A 73 1.72 -26.73 -33.27
CA LEU A 73 3.11 -26.27 -33.24
C LEU A 73 4.07 -27.29 -32.60
N ASN A 74 3.58 -28.42 -32.12
CA ASN A 74 4.34 -29.44 -31.38
C ASN A 74 5.23 -28.85 -30.27
N LEU A 75 4.70 -27.88 -29.53
CA LEU A 75 5.42 -27.27 -28.41
C LEU A 75 5.29 -28.16 -27.17
N ILE A 76 6.41 -28.54 -26.57
CA ILE A 76 6.47 -29.43 -25.40
C ILE A 76 7.03 -28.62 -24.23
N ASP A 77 6.35 -28.68 -23.08
CA ASP A 77 6.86 -28.10 -21.84
C ASP A 77 7.85 -29.06 -21.17
N GLU A 78 9.15 -28.78 -21.32
CA GLU A 78 10.23 -29.57 -20.70
C GLU A 78 10.28 -29.47 -19.17
N TRP A 79 9.54 -28.53 -18.57
CA TRP A 79 9.53 -28.27 -17.14
C TRP A 79 8.34 -28.87 -16.42
N GLU A 80 7.30 -29.28 -17.16
CA GLU A 80 6.10 -29.93 -16.60
C GLU A 80 6.45 -31.19 -15.79
N GLU A 81 7.35 -32.04 -16.31
CA GLU A 81 7.78 -33.26 -15.62
C GLU A 81 8.81 -33.01 -14.49
N LYS A 82 9.54 -31.89 -14.55
CA LYS A 82 10.60 -31.57 -13.58
C LYS A 82 10.06 -30.82 -12.37
N CYS A 83 9.07 -29.96 -12.57
CA CYS A 83 8.55 -29.03 -11.57
C CYS A 83 7.21 -29.51 -11.00
N VAL A 84 7.18 -30.75 -10.50
CA VAL A 84 5.96 -31.34 -9.92
C VAL A 84 5.80 -30.88 -8.46
N PRO A 85 4.60 -30.43 -8.05
CA PRO A 85 4.37 -30.05 -6.66
C PRO A 85 4.40 -31.27 -5.71
N SER A 86 4.92 -31.05 -4.51
CA SER A 86 4.93 -32.01 -3.42
C SER A 86 3.51 -32.47 -3.08
N GLY A 87 3.26 -33.77 -3.20
CA GLY A 87 1.94 -34.36 -2.94
C GLY A 87 1.06 -34.53 -4.18
N GLY A 88 1.59 -34.29 -5.38
CA GLY A 88 0.94 -34.53 -6.66
C GLY A 88 0.19 -33.30 -7.20
N PRO A 89 0.11 -33.15 -8.54
CA PRO A 89 -0.56 -32.02 -9.17
C PRO A 89 -2.09 -32.22 -9.16
N VAL A 90 -2.82 -31.15 -8.89
CA VAL A 90 -4.27 -31.05 -9.07
C VAL A 90 -4.52 -30.16 -10.27
N LEU A 91 -5.21 -30.69 -11.28
CA LEU A 91 -5.50 -29.93 -12.50
C LEU A 91 -6.49 -28.80 -12.21
N ARG A 92 -6.02 -27.56 -12.28
CA ARG A 92 -6.81 -26.33 -12.24
C ARG A 92 -6.38 -25.42 -13.38
N ARG A 93 -7.17 -25.46 -14.46
CA ARG A 93 -6.90 -24.68 -15.67
C ARG A 93 -6.84 -23.18 -15.35
N ASP A 94 -5.89 -22.52 -15.97
CA ASP A 94 -5.75 -21.07 -15.97
C ASP A 94 -6.61 -20.49 -17.10
N GLU A 95 -7.50 -19.55 -16.79
CA GLU A 95 -8.34 -18.89 -17.79
C GLU A 95 -7.53 -17.96 -18.71
N ILE A 96 -6.36 -17.52 -18.25
CA ILE A 96 -5.49 -16.57 -18.96
C ILE A 96 -4.49 -17.31 -19.85
N GLY A 97 -4.25 -18.60 -19.62
CA GLY A 97 -3.28 -19.40 -20.39
C GLY A 97 -1.83 -18.98 -20.16
N ARG A 98 -1.51 -18.45 -18.97
CA ARG A 98 -0.14 -18.06 -18.56
C ARG A 98 0.57 -19.20 -17.82
N ARG A 99 -0.20 -20.03 -17.10
CA ARG A 99 0.31 -21.13 -16.26
C ARG A 99 -0.16 -22.49 -16.78
N ASN A 100 0.56 -23.55 -16.39
CA ASN A 100 0.35 -24.92 -16.90
C ASN A 100 -0.90 -25.61 -16.34
N GLY A 101 -1.53 -25.02 -15.32
CA GLY A 101 -2.73 -25.57 -14.68
C GLY A 101 -2.45 -26.73 -13.72
N GLN A 102 -1.19 -27.06 -13.44
CA GLN A 102 -0.80 -28.10 -12.48
C GLN A 102 -0.64 -27.49 -11.08
N ALA A 103 -1.76 -27.30 -10.39
CA ALA A 103 -1.76 -26.66 -9.09
C ALA A 103 -1.29 -27.60 -7.96
N PRO A 104 -0.72 -27.05 -6.88
CA PRO A 104 -0.41 -27.83 -5.69
C PRO A 104 -1.68 -28.27 -4.94
N ASN A 105 -1.53 -29.31 -4.11
CA ASN A 105 -2.59 -29.80 -3.23
C ASN A 105 -3.05 -28.72 -2.22
N ASP A 106 -4.28 -28.80 -1.73
CA ASP A 106 -4.90 -27.79 -0.85
C ASP A 106 -4.08 -27.51 0.41
N LYS A 107 -3.46 -28.54 1.00
CA LYS A 107 -2.55 -28.39 2.15
C LYS A 107 -1.32 -27.54 1.82
N MET A 108 -0.75 -27.74 0.64
CA MET A 108 0.43 -26.99 0.19
C MET A 108 0.06 -25.57 -0.24
N LYS A 109 -1.13 -25.38 -0.82
CA LYS A 109 -1.71 -24.06 -1.06
C LYS A 109 -1.88 -23.28 0.24
N GLU A 110 -2.39 -23.91 1.31
CA GLU A 110 -2.55 -23.26 2.61
C GLU A 110 -1.20 -22.80 3.20
N VAL A 111 -0.14 -23.62 3.07
CA VAL A 111 1.22 -23.25 3.47
C VAL A 111 1.69 -22.00 2.72
N LEU A 112 1.56 -21.96 1.39
CA LEU A 112 1.93 -20.80 0.58
C LEU A 112 1.15 -19.55 1.00
N MET A 113 -0.18 -19.65 1.10
CA MET A 113 -1.05 -18.53 1.46
C MET A 113 -0.73 -17.97 2.84
N ARG A 114 -0.51 -18.85 3.83
CA ARG A 114 -0.12 -18.44 5.17
C ARG A 114 1.20 -17.69 5.18
N THR A 115 2.22 -18.20 4.48
CA THR A 115 3.52 -17.50 4.41
C THR A 115 3.43 -16.15 3.71
N VAL A 116 2.56 -16.00 2.71
CA VAL A 116 2.29 -14.73 2.03
C VAL A 116 1.62 -13.73 2.99
N GLU A 117 0.65 -14.16 3.78
CA GLU A 117 -0.01 -13.30 4.77
C GLU A 117 0.97 -12.82 5.85
N GLU A 118 1.83 -13.72 6.34
CA GLU A 118 2.89 -13.40 7.30
C GLU A 118 3.88 -12.38 6.70
N ALA A 119 4.36 -12.59 5.47
CA ALA A 119 5.25 -11.66 4.78
C ALA A 119 4.60 -10.29 4.51
N LYS A 120 3.34 -10.27 4.06
CA LYS A 120 2.57 -9.02 3.87
C LYS A 120 2.38 -8.27 5.17
N ALA A 121 2.14 -8.97 6.30
CA ALA A 121 2.01 -8.34 7.61
C ALA A 121 3.33 -7.69 8.06
N LEU A 122 4.47 -8.31 7.76
CA LEU A 122 5.81 -7.78 8.07
C LEU A 122 6.17 -6.53 7.26
N ILE A 123 5.65 -6.37 6.04
CA ILE A 123 6.02 -5.27 5.14
C ILE A 123 4.93 -4.20 5.02
N SER A 124 3.74 -4.50 5.53
CA SER A 124 2.57 -3.64 5.54
C SER A 124 2.85 -2.18 5.93
N LYS A 125 2.20 -1.25 5.23
CA LYS A 125 2.16 0.19 5.58
C LYS A 125 1.60 0.44 7.00
N LYS A 126 0.87 -0.51 7.59
CA LYS A 126 0.36 -0.45 8.97
C LYS A 126 1.49 -0.42 10.01
N GLN A 127 2.69 -0.92 9.68
CA GLN A 127 3.83 -0.88 10.60
C GLN A 127 4.25 0.55 10.95
N VAL A 128 4.02 1.51 10.04
CA VAL A 128 4.26 2.94 10.30
C VAL A 128 3.35 3.45 11.42
N GLN A 129 2.08 3.01 11.45
CA GLN A 129 1.12 3.38 12.49
C GLN A 129 1.51 2.76 13.84
N ALA A 130 2.06 1.54 13.82
CA ALA A 130 2.60 0.86 15.01
C ALA A 130 3.96 1.42 15.49
N ASN A 131 4.51 2.43 14.81
CA ASN A 131 5.85 2.99 15.07
C ASN A 131 6.99 1.95 15.02
N VAL A 132 6.86 0.89 14.22
CA VAL A 132 7.91 -0.11 14.02
C VAL A 132 8.82 0.35 12.87
N CYS A 133 10.13 0.28 13.09
CA CYS A 133 11.11 0.61 12.06
C CYS A 133 11.49 -0.62 11.27
N VAL A 134 11.55 -0.48 9.95
CA VAL A 134 11.90 -1.56 9.04
C VAL A 134 13.41 -1.57 8.84
N THR A 135 14.03 -2.72 9.05
CA THR A 135 15.45 -2.96 8.79
C THR A 135 15.61 -3.91 7.60
N MET A 136 16.84 -4.00 7.07
CA MET A 136 17.16 -4.94 6.01
C MET A 136 17.01 -6.40 6.45
N GLU A 137 17.24 -6.67 7.74
CA GLU A 137 17.03 -7.99 8.34
C GLU A 137 15.57 -8.41 8.27
N MET A 138 14.63 -7.51 8.60
CA MET A 138 13.19 -7.81 8.50
C MET A 138 12.74 -8.17 7.08
N ILE A 139 13.37 -7.58 6.05
CA ILE A 139 13.06 -7.95 4.66
C ILE A 139 13.61 -9.34 4.33
N LYS A 140 14.80 -9.69 4.81
CA LYS A 140 15.35 -11.05 4.67
C LYS A 140 14.48 -12.06 5.42
N ASP A 141 14.06 -11.74 6.63
CA ASP A 141 13.14 -12.53 7.44
C ASP A 141 11.76 -12.68 6.78
N ALA A 142 11.36 -11.77 5.89
CA ALA A 142 10.16 -11.91 5.07
C ALA A 142 10.42 -12.75 3.80
N LEU A 143 11.60 -12.67 3.19
CA LEU A 143 11.96 -13.40 1.97
C LEU A 143 12.28 -14.88 2.21
N ASP A 144 12.96 -15.20 3.30
CA ASP A 144 13.44 -16.55 3.58
C ASP A 144 12.31 -17.56 3.84
N PRO A 145 11.23 -17.22 4.58
CA PRO A 145 10.05 -18.07 4.67
C PRO A 145 9.36 -18.29 3.32
N LEU A 146 9.30 -17.27 2.46
CA LEU A 146 8.73 -17.40 1.11
C LEU A 146 9.55 -18.38 0.26
N ARG A 147 10.89 -18.29 0.31
CA ARG A 147 11.78 -19.26 -0.34
C ARG A 147 11.58 -20.66 0.21
N GLY A 148 11.53 -20.80 1.53
CA GLY A 148 11.30 -22.08 2.20
C GLY A 148 9.96 -22.71 1.80
N ALA A 149 8.89 -21.92 1.77
CA ALA A 149 7.56 -22.37 1.35
C ALA A 149 7.56 -22.84 -0.10
N VAL A 150 8.18 -22.08 -1.01
CA VAL A 150 8.33 -22.48 -2.42
C VAL A 150 9.14 -23.78 -2.54
N MET A 151 10.21 -23.97 -1.77
CA MET A 151 10.98 -25.22 -1.77
C MET A 151 10.20 -26.42 -1.21
N ILE A 152 9.32 -26.20 -0.24
CA ILE A 152 8.45 -27.27 0.30
C ILE A 152 7.45 -27.70 -0.75
N VAL A 153 6.83 -26.75 -1.46
CA VAL A 153 5.84 -27.06 -2.50
C VAL A 153 6.51 -27.57 -3.76
N TYR A 154 7.66 -27.02 -4.17
CA TYR A 154 8.41 -27.39 -5.37
C TYR A 154 9.86 -27.75 -5.00
N PRO A 155 10.13 -29.01 -4.60
CA PRO A 155 11.44 -29.43 -4.11
C PRO A 155 12.52 -29.42 -5.21
N MET A 156 12.12 -29.60 -6.47
CA MET A 156 13.01 -29.49 -7.64
C MET A 156 13.19 -28.05 -8.12
N GLY A 157 12.57 -27.08 -7.44
CA GLY A 157 12.58 -25.66 -7.79
C GLY A 157 11.55 -25.29 -8.86
N LEU A 158 11.40 -23.98 -9.06
CA LEU A 158 10.54 -23.42 -10.11
C LEU A 158 11.30 -23.32 -11.45
N PRO A 159 10.60 -23.26 -12.59
CA PRO A 159 11.23 -23.03 -13.88
C PRO A 159 12.03 -21.72 -13.92
N PRO A 160 13.10 -21.62 -14.73
CA PRO A 160 13.96 -20.44 -14.80
C PRO A 160 13.23 -19.19 -15.32
N HIS A 161 12.20 -19.37 -16.13
CA HIS A 161 11.33 -18.30 -16.65
C HIS A 161 10.22 -17.89 -15.68
N ASP A 162 10.11 -18.52 -14.51
CA ASP A 162 9.08 -18.19 -13.54
C ASP A 162 9.39 -16.86 -12.84
N PRO A 163 8.43 -15.91 -12.78
CA PRO A 163 8.63 -14.61 -12.14
C PRO A 163 9.14 -14.74 -10.71
N ILE A 164 8.64 -15.71 -9.93
CA ILE A 164 9.04 -15.88 -8.53
C ILE A 164 10.52 -16.27 -8.43
N ARG A 165 11.00 -17.11 -9.35
CA ARG A 165 12.41 -17.53 -9.40
C ARG A 165 13.31 -16.42 -9.92
N MET A 166 12.90 -15.73 -10.98
CA MET A 166 13.63 -14.57 -11.50
C MET A 166 13.79 -13.51 -10.42
N GLU A 167 12.76 -13.33 -9.59
CA GLU A 167 12.83 -12.44 -8.44
C GLU A 167 13.86 -12.93 -7.42
N PHE A 168 13.81 -14.20 -7.00
CA PHE A 168 14.80 -14.70 -6.05
C PHE A 168 16.25 -14.64 -6.53
N GLU A 169 16.50 -14.75 -7.84
CA GLU A 169 17.83 -14.68 -8.47
C GLU A 169 18.28 -13.27 -8.87
N ASP A 170 17.48 -12.23 -8.61
CA ASP A 170 17.76 -10.82 -9.01
C ASP A 170 17.95 -10.65 -10.54
N ARG A 171 17.29 -11.49 -11.34
CA ARG A 171 17.36 -11.51 -12.82
C ARG A 171 16.10 -10.96 -13.49
N GLU A 172 15.27 -10.27 -12.72
CA GLU A 172 14.00 -9.73 -13.17
C GLU A 172 14.18 -8.72 -14.30
N ASP A 173 13.49 -8.92 -15.41
CA ASP A 173 13.29 -7.86 -16.39
C ASP A 173 12.00 -7.11 -16.04
N LEU A 174 12.15 -5.97 -15.38
CA LEU A 174 11.02 -5.12 -15.02
C LEU A 174 10.59 -4.20 -16.19
N SER A 175 11.27 -4.22 -17.33
CA SER A 175 10.98 -3.33 -18.44
C SER A 175 9.52 -3.46 -18.92
N GLY A 176 8.86 -2.32 -19.17
CA GLY A 176 7.46 -2.30 -19.61
C GLY A 176 6.40 -2.59 -18.53
N THR A 177 6.78 -3.02 -17.31
CA THR A 177 5.83 -3.26 -16.21
C THR A 177 5.59 -2.00 -15.37
N GLN A 178 4.43 -1.90 -14.71
CA GLN A 178 4.17 -0.82 -13.73
C GLN A 178 5.18 -0.81 -12.58
N ALA A 179 5.78 -1.97 -12.27
CA ALA A 179 6.82 -2.09 -11.25
C ALA A 179 8.10 -1.31 -11.60
N SER A 180 8.47 -1.18 -12.87
CA SER A 180 9.63 -0.36 -13.29
C SER A 180 9.49 1.11 -12.90
N LEU A 181 8.27 1.66 -12.97
CA LEU A 181 8.00 3.04 -12.55
C LEU A 181 8.20 3.20 -11.04
N GLN A 182 8.02 2.12 -10.29
CA GLN A 182 8.15 2.14 -8.85
C GLN A 182 9.59 1.90 -8.37
N VAL A 183 10.34 0.99 -8.97
CA VAL A 183 11.72 0.70 -8.56
C VAL A 183 12.62 1.93 -8.73
N VAL A 184 13.44 2.24 -7.72
CA VAL A 184 14.35 3.39 -7.72
C VAL A 184 15.78 2.87 -7.58
N THR A 185 16.66 3.20 -8.52
CA THR A 185 18.08 2.82 -8.41
C THR A 185 18.82 3.77 -7.46
N GLU A 186 19.93 3.32 -6.89
CA GLU A 186 20.72 4.12 -5.92
C GLU A 186 21.25 5.43 -6.54
N GLU A 187 21.55 5.40 -7.84
CA GLU A 187 22.05 6.55 -8.59
C GLU A 187 20.95 7.59 -8.82
N GLU A 188 19.73 7.13 -9.12
CA GLU A 188 18.56 7.96 -9.37
C GLU A 188 17.82 8.37 -8.10
N CYS A 189 18.12 7.77 -6.95
CA CYS A 189 17.44 8.06 -5.70
C CYS A 189 17.82 9.44 -5.16
N GLN A 190 16.80 10.31 -4.99
CA GLN A 190 16.91 11.60 -4.31
C GLN A 190 16.03 11.59 -3.06
N LEU A 191 16.61 12.03 -1.93
CA LEU A 191 15.88 12.24 -0.68
C LEU A 191 15.62 13.72 -0.46
N TRP A 192 14.38 14.03 -0.12
CA TRP A 192 13.92 15.39 0.13
C TRP A 192 13.42 15.52 1.56
N TRP A 193 13.93 16.53 2.25
CA TRP A 193 13.48 16.88 3.59
C TRP A 193 13.13 18.37 3.63
N ALA A 194 11.91 18.67 4.11
CA ALA A 194 11.39 20.05 4.22
C ALA A 194 11.54 20.90 2.93
N GLY A 195 11.37 20.28 1.77
CA GLY A 195 11.49 20.96 0.46
C GLY A 195 12.94 21.19 -0.01
N LYS A 196 13.93 20.64 0.69
CA LYS A 196 15.35 20.70 0.31
C LYS A 196 15.89 19.31 -0.02
N GLU A 197 16.62 19.21 -1.13
CA GLU A 197 17.30 17.98 -1.51
C GLU A 197 18.50 17.70 -0.58
N MET A 198 18.60 16.45 -0.14
CA MET A 198 19.70 15.94 0.65
C MET A 198 20.81 15.47 -0.29
N GLN A 199 21.91 16.24 -0.34
CA GLN A 199 23.00 15.99 -1.28
C GLN A 199 23.91 14.86 -0.80
N LYS A 200 24.32 14.01 -1.73
CA LYS A 200 25.36 12.98 -1.52
C LYS A 200 26.67 13.68 -1.09
N GLY A 201 27.36 13.13 -0.09
CA GLY A 201 28.60 13.69 0.49
C GLY A 201 28.44 14.57 1.74
N LYS A 202 27.23 15.01 2.09
CA LYS A 202 26.97 15.72 3.37
C LYS A 202 26.59 14.75 4.49
N LYS A 203 26.64 15.22 5.73
CA LYS A 203 26.12 14.47 6.88
C LYS A 203 24.68 14.86 7.17
N LEU A 204 23.92 13.95 7.77
CA LEU A 204 22.57 14.25 8.26
C LEU A 204 22.56 15.45 9.22
N GLN A 205 23.63 15.61 10.01
CA GLN A 205 23.86 16.74 10.91
C GLN A 205 23.73 18.11 10.25
N ASP A 206 24.13 18.26 8.99
CA ASP A 206 24.13 19.56 8.31
C ASP A 206 22.71 20.06 7.99
N TYR A 207 21.74 19.14 7.98
CA TYR A 207 20.33 19.42 7.74
C TYR A 207 19.55 19.53 9.05
N ILE A 208 19.76 18.57 9.96
CA ILE A 208 18.92 18.37 11.15
C ILE A 208 19.52 19.06 12.39
N GLY A 209 20.82 19.38 12.36
CA GLY A 209 21.59 19.83 13.52
C GLY A 209 22.07 18.65 14.38
N LYS A 210 22.36 18.92 15.65
CA LYS A 210 22.94 17.93 16.60
C LYS A 210 21.88 17.10 17.35
N ASN A 211 20.59 17.26 17.03
CA ASN A 211 19.53 16.62 17.80
C ASN A 211 19.29 15.19 17.32
N GLU A 212 19.57 14.23 18.19
CA GLU A 212 19.35 12.83 17.91
C GLU A 212 17.96 12.32 18.30
N LYS A 213 17.08 13.10 18.92
CA LYS A 213 15.72 12.67 19.31
C LYS A 213 14.66 13.30 18.41
N THR A 214 14.82 13.18 17.10
CA THR A 214 13.92 13.80 16.11
C THR A 214 13.30 12.77 15.18
N LYS A 215 12.01 12.95 14.88
CA LYS A 215 11.29 12.26 13.81
C LYS A 215 11.20 13.19 12.60
N LEU A 216 11.63 12.72 11.44
CA LEU A 216 11.73 13.52 10.21
C LEU A 216 10.91 12.87 9.12
N VAL A 217 10.17 13.65 8.35
CA VAL A 217 9.46 13.15 7.16
C VAL A 217 10.34 13.38 5.95
N VAL A 218 10.77 12.30 5.30
CA VAL A 218 11.65 12.32 4.14
C VAL A 218 10.91 11.72 2.95
N LYS A 219 10.94 12.39 1.81
CA LYS A 219 10.32 11.92 0.57
C LYS A 219 11.37 11.34 -0.37
N ILE A 220 11.12 10.12 -0.88
CA ILE A 220 11.91 9.49 -1.95
C ILE A 220 11.34 9.94 -3.30
N GLN A 221 12.23 10.35 -4.21
CA GLN A 221 11.89 10.59 -5.61
C GLN A 221 12.99 10.10 -6.56
N LYS A 222 12.59 9.85 -7.81
CA LYS A 222 13.52 9.60 -8.92
C LYS A 222 14.10 10.90 -9.44
N LYS A 223 15.37 10.86 -9.81
CA LYS A 223 16.08 11.96 -10.46
C LYS A 223 15.32 12.41 -11.70
N GLY A 224 15.00 13.70 -11.76
CA GLY A 224 14.24 14.32 -12.85
C GLY A 224 12.76 14.59 -12.57
N GLN A 225 12.20 14.10 -11.45
CA GLN A 225 10.80 14.38 -11.06
C GLN A 225 10.60 15.71 -10.30
N GLY A 226 11.64 16.56 -10.23
CA GLY A 226 11.59 17.84 -9.54
C GLY A 226 11.52 17.71 -8.01
N ALA A 227 11.14 18.79 -7.33
CA ALA A 227 10.90 18.75 -5.89
C ALA A 227 9.53 18.10 -5.60
N PRO A 228 9.40 17.32 -4.51
CA PRO A 228 8.14 16.70 -4.18
C PRO A 228 7.09 17.75 -3.79
N GLY A 229 5.86 17.51 -4.23
CA GLY A 229 4.71 18.32 -3.85
C GLY A 229 4.58 18.45 -2.33
N ARG A 230 4.22 19.65 -1.88
CA ARG A 230 3.92 19.91 -0.48
C ARG A 230 2.63 19.18 -0.13
N GLU A 231 2.63 18.49 1.02
CA GLU A 231 1.43 17.78 1.48
C GLU A 231 0.29 18.78 1.75
N PRO A 232 -0.96 18.42 1.43
CA PRO A 232 -2.10 19.21 1.86
C PRO A 232 -2.10 19.28 3.38
N VAL A 233 -2.24 20.49 3.91
CA VAL A 233 -2.22 20.76 5.37
C VAL A 233 -3.44 20.11 6.07
N ILE A 234 -4.46 19.76 5.29
CA ILE A 234 -5.75 19.24 5.76
C ILE A 234 -5.86 17.79 5.29
N THR A 235 -6.17 16.86 6.20
CA THR A 235 -6.44 15.47 5.83
C THR A 235 -7.77 15.36 5.10
N GLU A 236 -7.96 14.34 4.26
CA GLU A 236 -9.23 14.14 3.53
C GLU A 236 -10.44 14.05 4.45
N GLU A 237 -10.29 13.39 5.62
CA GLU A 237 -11.36 13.30 6.62
C GLU A 237 -11.70 14.67 7.21
N GLN A 238 -10.68 15.48 7.53
CA GLN A 238 -10.89 16.84 8.01
C GLN A 238 -11.51 17.71 6.91
N GLN A 239 -11.12 17.51 5.65
CA GLN A 239 -11.71 18.21 4.51
C GLN A 239 -13.19 17.86 4.36
N LYS A 240 -13.55 16.57 4.48
CA LYS A 240 -14.95 16.12 4.49
C LYS A 240 -15.74 16.73 5.64
N GLN A 241 -15.18 16.76 6.85
CA GLN A 241 -15.81 17.41 8.00
C GLN A 241 -15.98 18.92 7.81
N MET A 242 -14.98 19.60 7.22
CA MET A 242 -15.08 21.01 6.88
C MET A 242 -16.16 21.24 5.81
N MET A 243 -16.22 20.43 4.78
CA MET A 243 -17.27 20.50 3.75
C MET A 243 -18.66 20.27 4.36
N MET A 244 -18.83 19.27 5.23
CA MET A 244 -20.10 19.03 5.92
C MET A 244 -20.49 20.20 6.83
N ARG A 245 -19.53 20.76 7.56
CA ARG A 245 -19.76 21.94 8.41
C ARG A 245 -20.12 23.18 7.59
N GLN A 246 -19.47 23.38 6.44
CA GLN A 246 -19.78 24.47 5.51
C GLN A 246 -21.17 24.29 4.91
N TYR A 247 -21.53 23.08 4.49
CA TYR A 247 -22.85 22.76 3.97
C TYR A 247 -23.94 23.01 5.02
N ARG A 248 -23.77 22.48 6.23
CA ARG A 248 -24.72 22.73 7.34
C ARG A 248 -24.86 24.22 7.64
N ARG A 249 -23.75 24.97 7.65
CA ARG A 249 -23.79 26.42 7.86
C ARG A 249 -24.50 27.14 6.71
N GLN A 250 -24.32 26.71 5.47
CA GLN A 250 -25.04 27.25 4.32
C GLN A 250 -26.54 26.96 4.41
N GLU A 251 -26.94 25.75 4.82
CA GLU A 251 -28.35 25.45 5.07
C GLU A 251 -28.94 26.27 6.20
N GLU A 252 -28.21 26.45 7.31
CA GLU A 252 -28.62 27.31 8.42
C GLU A 252 -28.77 28.77 8.00
N LEU A 253 -27.81 29.30 7.22
CA LEU A 253 -27.90 30.66 6.66
C LEU A 253 -29.07 30.79 5.68
N LYS A 254 -29.27 29.81 4.80
CA LYS A 254 -30.39 29.80 3.86
C LYS A 254 -31.73 29.77 4.59
N LYS A 255 -31.85 29.00 5.68
CA LYS A 255 -33.05 28.99 6.53
C LYS A 255 -33.27 30.32 7.27
N LEU A 256 -32.20 31.00 7.65
CA LEU A 256 -32.29 32.34 8.25
C LEU A 256 -32.73 33.37 7.19
N ASP A 257 -32.20 33.29 5.97
CA ASP A 257 -32.58 34.17 4.85
C ASP A 257 -34.01 33.92 4.35
N GLU A 258 -34.45 32.65 4.32
CA GLU A 258 -35.83 32.25 4.01
C GLU A 258 -36.80 32.49 5.18
N GLY A 259 -36.27 32.76 6.38
CA GLY A 259 -37.07 33.08 7.55
C GLY A 259 -37.56 34.52 7.46
N ASP A 260 -38.80 34.71 7.02
CA ASP A 260 -39.47 36.01 7.07
C ASP A 260 -39.45 36.58 8.51
N ASP A 261 -39.23 37.90 8.60
CA ASP A 261 -39.12 38.70 9.85
C ASP A 261 -40.35 38.55 10.78
N ASP A 262 -41.47 38.05 10.23
CA ASP A 262 -42.72 37.80 10.95
C ASP A 262 -42.75 36.48 11.75
N ASN A 263 -41.75 35.58 11.63
CA ASN A 263 -41.65 34.38 12.47
C ASN A 263 -41.52 34.70 13.98
N HIS A 264 -41.06 35.90 14.32
CA HIS A 264 -41.07 36.35 15.72
C HIS A 264 -42.50 36.57 16.25
N MET A 265 -43.47 36.91 15.39
CA MET A 265 -44.85 37.18 15.80
C MET A 265 -45.58 35.94 16.33
N ASP A 266 -45.18 34.74 15.91
CA ASP A 266 -45.71 33.44 16.36
C ASP A 266 -44.94 32.84 17.56
N SER A 267 -43.94 33.54 18.08
CA SER A 267 -43.16 33.07 19.23
C SER A 267 -43.98 33.14 20.53
N GLU A 268 -43.83 32.17 21.44
CA GLU A 268 -44.56 32.18 22.73
C GLU A 268 -44.30 33.44 23.58
N TRP A 269 -43.16 34.12 23.36
CA TRP A 269 -42.82 35.39 24.02
C TRP A 269 -43.67 36.59 23.54
N THR A 270 -44.17 36.60 22.30
CA THR A 270 -45.01 37.70 21.79
C THR A 270 -46.48 37.58 22.22
N ASP A 271 -46.90 36.41 22.73
CA ASP A 271 -48.25 36.22 23.26
C ASP A 271 -48.43 36.97 24.60
N ARG A 272 -49.03 38.15 24.50
CA ARG A 272 -49.39 39.00 25.67
C ARG A 272 -50.31 38.29 26.68
N GLN A 273 -50.92 37.18 26.30
CA GLN A 273 -51.80 36.37 27.16
C GLN A 273 -51.12 35.10 27.69
N ALA A 274 -49.87 34.81 27.33
CA ALA A 274 -49.15 33.60 27.75
C ALA A 274 -49.13 33.43 29.28
N LEU A 275 -48.80 34.51 30.00
CA LEU A 275 -48.75 34.54 31.47
C LEU A 275 -50.14 34.30 32.08
N ARG A 276 -51.20 34.86 31.46
CA ARG A 276 -52.59 34.63 31.88
C ARG A 276 -53.02 33.18 31.66
N LYS A 277 -52.68 32.59 30.52
CA LYS A 277 -52.96 31.17 30.21
C LYS A 277 -52.23 30.24 31.18
N GLN A 278 -50.98 30.56 31.54
CA GLN A 278 -50.19 29.80 32.52
C GLN A 278 -50.83 29.84 33.91
N PHE A 279 -51.26 31.02 34.39
CA PHE A 279 -51.96 31.15 35.68
C PHE A 279 -53.34 30.47 35.71
N GLN A 280 -54.00 30.37 34.56
CA GLN A 280 -55.31 29.71 34.43
C GLN A 280 -55.19 28.21 34.11
N GLY A 281 -53.98 27.64 33.98
CA GLY A 281 -53.75 26.23 33.68
C GLY A 281 -54.11 25.81 32.25
N LEU A 282 -54.21 26.75 31.32
CA LEU A 282 -54.68 26.53 29.94
C LEU A 282 -53.55 26.27 28.92
N SER A 283 -52.35 25.87 29.38
CA SER A 283 -51.16 25.72 28.53
C SER A 283 -51.20 24.56 27.52
N ASN A 284 -52.11 23.59 27.67
CA ASN A 284 -52.17 22.37 26.87
C ASN A 284 -53.32 22.32 25.84
N ILE A 285 -53.93 23.46 25.51
CA ILE A 285 -55.08 23.51 24.60
C ILE A 285 -54.62 24.00 23.22
N LYS A 286 -54.38 23.07 22.29
CA LYS A 286 -54.22 23.39 20.86
C LYS A 286 -55.60 23.44 20.19
N TRP A 287 -55.97 24.60 19.66
CA TRP A 287 -57.13 24.75 18.78
C TRP A 287 -56.68 24.61 17.32
N GLY A 288 -57.02 23.48 16.69
CA GLY A 288 -56.72 23.16 15.29
C GLY A 288 -56.83 21.65 15.02
N PRO A 289 -57.13 21.21 13.78
CA PRO A 289 -57.19 19.78 13.44
C PRO A 289 -55.80 19.13 13.55
N ARG A 290 -55.77 17.86 13.95
CA ARG A 290 -54.54 17.05 14.04
C ARG A 290 -53.97 16.73 12.67
#